data_AF-A0A150J0Q9-F1
#
_entry.id   AF-A0A150J0Q9-F1
#
_cell.length_a   1.000
_cell.length_b   1.000
_cell.length_c   1.000
_cell.angle_alpha   90.00
_cell.angle_beta   90.00
_cell.angle_gamma   90.00
#
_symmetry.space_group_name_H-M   'P 1'
#
loop_
_entity.id
_entity.type
_entity.pdbx_description
1 polymer ?
#
loop_
_entity_poly.entity_id
_entity_poly.type
_entity_poly.pdbx_seq_one_letter_code
_entity_poly.pdbx_strand_id
1 'polypeptide(L)'
;MKDENKWVRRSVGVSIHFFSKRNVNQREKNLLVLKTLEPHIEEKQKDVVKGIGWGLKTIGKHHPDLLTEFILEELKKEKKVSKLLLRKSLTYIPEKNRAEIESFV
;
A
#
# COMPACT_ATOMS: atom_id res chain seq x y z
N MET A 1 -3.40 -13.35 2.93
CA MET A 1 -2.67 -13.35 4.21
C MET A 1 -3.58 -13.79 5.36
N LYS A 2 -3.74 -15.09 5.58
CA LYS A 2 -4.47 -15.64 6.75
C LYS A 2 -3.59 -16.51 7.65
N ASP A 3 -2.30 -16.60 7.33
CA ASP A 3 -1.32 -17.35 8.11
C ASP A 3 -1.18 -16.72 9.50
N GLU A 4 -1.12 -17.53 10.56
CA GLU A 4 -1.00 -17.07 11.94
C GLU A 4 0.36 -16.41 12.22
N ASN A 5 1.41 -16.86 11.50
CA ASN A 5 2.75 -16.34 11.67
C ASN A 5 2.90 -14.95 11.03
N LYS A 6 3.10 -13.95 11.89
CA LYS A 6 3.30 -12.55 11.46
C LYS A 6 4.47 -12.37 10.50
N TRP A 7 5.51 -13.20 10.58
CA TRP A 7 6.67 -13.10 9.70
C TRP A 7 6.36 -13.59 8.30
N VAL A 8 5.53 -14.62 8.16
CA VAL A 8 5.00 -15.08 6.87
C VAL A 8 4.11 -13.99 6.27
N ARG A 9 3.20 -13.38 7.03
CA ARG A 9 2.39 -12.27 6.52
C ARG A 9 3.23 -11.06 6.13
N ARG A 10 4.22 -10.69 6.95
CA ARG A 10 5.13 -9.56 6.67
C ARG A 10 5.96 -9.80 5.41
N SER A 11 6.40 -11.04 5.17
CA SER A 11 7.25 -11.35 4.02
C SER A 11 6.55 -10.98 2.71
N VAL A 12 5.23 -11.11 2.62
CA VAL A 12 4.44 -10.69 1.45
C VAL A 12 4.65 -9.20 1.14
N GLY A 13 4.60 -8.31 2.14
CA GLY A 13 4.84 -6.88 1.94
C GLY A 13 6.27 -6.58 1.46
N VAL A 14 7.26 -7.33 1.94
CA VAL A 14 8.66 -7.23 1.49
C VAL A 14 8.81 -7.77 0.06
N SER A 15 8.14 -8.88 -0.28
CA SER A 15 8.11 -9.43 -1.63
C SER A 15 7.49 -8.43 -2.62
N ILE A 16 6.43 -7.73 -2.22
CA ILE A 16 5.82 -6.66 -3.03
C ILE A 16 6.81 -5.52 -3.28
N HIS A 17 7.53 -5.06 -2.25
CA HIS A 17 8.58 -4.05 -2.43
C HIS A 17 9.58 -4.46 -3.52
N PHE A 18 10.08 -5.70 -3.45
CA PHE A 18 11.03 -6.25 -4.40
C PHE A 18 10.45 -6.50 -5.78
N PHE A 19 9.19 -6.93 -5.87
CA PHE A 19 8.48 -7.15 -7.11
C PHE A 19 8.24 -5.83 -7.84
N SER A 20 7.67 -4.83 -7.18
CA SER A 20 7.38 -3.52 -7.77
C SER A 20 8.65 -2.82 -8.25
N LYS A 21 9.75 -2.92 -7.49
CA LYS A 21 11.06 -2.37 -7.90
C LYS A 21 11.61 -3.00 -9.18
N ARG A 22 11.28 -4.26 -9.49
CA ARG A 22 11.69 -4.95 -10.73
C ARG A 22 10.70 -4.78 -11.87
N ASN A 23 9.48 -4.32 -11.57
CA ASN A 23 8.38 -4.20 -12.51
C ASN A 23 7.89 -2.74 -12.63
N VAL A 24 8.81 -1.77 -12.56
CA VAL A 24 8.49 -0.33 -12.49
C VAL A 24 7.73 0.21 -13.71
N ASN A 25 7.87 -0.41 -14.88
CA ASN A 25 7.16 0.00 -16.10
C ASN A 25 5.90 -0.82 -16.35
N GLN A 26 5.53 -1.72 -15.44
CA GLN A 26 4.43 -2.67 -15.61
C GLN A 26 3.27 -2.28 -14.69
N ARG A 27 2.59 -1.18 -15.06
CA ARG A 27 1.47 -0.61 -14.29
C ARG A 27 0.42 -1.67 -13.94
N GLU A 28 0.03 -2.50 -14.90
CA GLU A 28 -1.00 -3.54 -14.71
C GLU A 28 -0.60 -4.59 -13.67
N LYS A 29 0.68 -4.99 -13.63
CA LYS A 29 1.18 -5.92 -12.62
C LYS A 29 1.15 -5.30 -11.22
N ASN A 30 1.49 -4.01 -11.11
CA ASN A 30 1.41 -3.30 -9.83
C ASN A 30 -0.05 -3.09 -9.40
N LEU A 31 -0.98 -2.87 -10.34
CA LEU A 31 -2.42 -2.84 -10.04
C LEU A 31 -2.91 -4.18 -9.49
N LEU A 32 -2.51 -5.30 -10.09
CA LEU A 32 -2.87 -6.64 -9.60
C LEU A 32 -2.36 -6.88 -8.17
N VAL A 33 -1.15 -6.40 -7.86
CA VAL A 33 -0.59 -6.45 -6.51
C VAL A 33 -1.44 -5.64 -5.52
N LEU A 34 -1.86 -4.42 -5.88
CA LEU A 34 -2.73 -3.59 -5.04
C LEU A 34 -4.08 -4.28 -4.78
N LYS A 35 -4.71 -4.84 -5.82
CA LYS A 35 -5.95 -5.62 -5.68
C LYS A 35 -5.78 -6.83 -4.76
N THR A 36 -4.63 -7.48 -4.79
CA THR A 36 -4.31 -8.60 -3.89
C THR A 36 -4.11 -8.15 -2.44
N LEU A 37 -3.65 -6.92 -2.22
CA LEU A 37 -3.49 -6.31 -0.90
C LEU A 37 -4.78 -5.73 -0.32
N GLU A 38 -5.80 -5.50 -1.14
CA GLU A 38 -7.08 -4.89 -0.76
C GLU A 38 -7.70 -5.49 0.53
N PRO A 39 -7.74 -6.83 0.72
CA PRO A 39 -8.31 -7.43 1.93
C PRO A 39 -7.42 -7.28 3.19
N HIS A 40 -6.21 -6.73 3.04
CA HIS A 40 -5.17 -6.66 4.08
C HIS A 40 -4.79 -5.22 4.45
N ILE A 41 -5.50 -4.23 3.89
CA ILE A 41 -5.24 -2.81 4.15
C ILE A 41 -5.54 -2.40 5.60
N GLU A 42 -6.42 -3.15 6.27
CA GLU A 42 -6.83 -2.95 7.67
C GLU A 42 -5.98 -3.75 8.68
N GLU A 43 -4.88 -4.36 8.24
CA GLU A 43 -3.96 -5.07 9.13
C GLU A 43 -3.49 -4.16 10.29
N LYS A 44 -3.45 -4.73 11.50
CA LYS A 44 -3.12 -4.01 12.73
C LYS A 44 -1.75 -4.41 13.28
N GLN A 45 -1.25 -5.59 12.92
CA GLN A 45 0.06 -6.05 13.37
C GLN A 45 1.16 -5.16 12.78
N LYS A 46 1.83 -4.41 13.66
CA LYS A 46 2.78 -3.34 13.31
C LYS A 46 3.90 -3.77 12.35
N ASP A 47 4.40 -4.99 12.48
CA ASP A 47 5.46 -5.50 11.61
C ASP A 47 4.91 -5.82 10.21
N VAL A 48 3.71 -6.41 10.11
CA VAL A 48 3.05 -6.66 8.83
C VAL A 48 2.69 -5.33 8.15
N VAL A 49 2.10 -4.38 8.88
CA VAL A 49 1.78 -3.02 8.38
C VAL A 49 3.02 -2.33 7.80
N LYS A 50 4.16 -2.39 8.51
CA LYS A 50 5.42 -1.83 8.00
C LYS A 50 5.90 -2.53 6.72
N GLY A 51 5.71 -3.85 6.62
CA GLY A 51 6.01 -4.62 5.42
C GLY A 51 5.15 -4.17 4.25
N ILE A 52 3.83 -4.12 4.42
CA ILE A 52 2.88 -3.65 3.39
C ILE A 52 3.22 -2.22 2.99
N GLY A 53 3.43 -1.32 3.95
CA GLY A 53 3.80 0.07 3.69
C GLY A 53 5.12 0.23 2.94
N TRP A 54 6.06 -0.70 3.05
CA TRP A 54 7.26 -0.72 2.20
C TRP A 54 6.98 -1.13 0.75
N GLY A 55 6.02 -2.02 0.53
CA GLY A 55 5.49 -2.30 -0.80
C GLY A 55 4.84 -1.05 -1.40
N LEU A 56 3.87 -0.49 -0.68
CA LEU A 56 3.08 0.66 -1.13
C LEU A 56 3.95 1.89 -1.40
N LYS A 57 4.90 2.26 -0.51
CA LYS A 57 5.81 3.40 -0.78
C LYS A 57 6.56 3.24 -2.11
N THR A 58 6.85 2.01 -2.52
CA THR A 58 7.62 1.72 -3.74
C THR A 58 6.74 1.86 -4.97
N ILE A 59 5.52 1.34 -4.89
CA ILE A 59 4.51 1.58 -5.93
C ILE A 59 4.26 3.08 -6.05
N GLY A 60 4.01 3.80 -4.95
CA GLY A 60 3.76 5.24 -4.97
C GLY A 60 4.91 6.07 -5.52
N LYS A 61 6.16 5.59 -5.41
CA LYS A 61 7.32 6.25 -6.03
C LYS A 61 7.30 6.16 -7.57
N HIS A 62 6.81 5.06 -8.13
CA HIS A 62 6.87 4.78 -9.57
C HIS A 62 5.52 4.95 -10.29
N HIS A 63 4.42 4.83 -9.55
CA HIS A 63 3.02 4.93 -9.99
C HIS A 63 2.21 5.70 -8.94
N PRO A 64 2.48 7.01 -8.75
CA PRO A 64 1.82 7.80 -7.73
C PRO A 64 0.31 7.93 -7.95
N ASP A 65 -0.13 8.05 -9.21
CA ASP A 65 -1.54 8.04 -9.64
C ASP A 65 -2.24 6.77 -9.17
N LEU A 66 -1.65 5.61 -9.50
CA LEU A 66 -2.20 4.29 -9.20
C LEU A 66 -2.37 4.06 -7.69
N LEU A 67 -1.36 4.43 -6.89
CA LEU A 67 -1.46 4.28 -5.45
C LEU A 67 -2.47 5.26 -4.84
N THR A 68 -2.59 6.47 -5.39
CA THR A 68 -3.56 7.48 -4.92
C THR A 68 -4.98 6.98 -5.14
N GLU A 69 -5.30 6.55 -6.36
CA GLU A 69 -6.60 5.98 -6.72
C GLU A 69 -6.97 4.84 -5.78
N PHE A 70 -6.06 3.88 -5.59
CA PHE A 70 -6.27 2.76 -4.69
C PHE A 70 -6.56 3.21 -3.25
N ILE A 71 -5.76 4.11 -2.65
CA ILE A 71 -6.00 4.56 -1.27
C ILE A 71 -7.35 5.27 -1.15
N LEU A 72 -7.69 6.14 -2.10
CA LEU A 72 -8.97 6.85 -2.09
C LEU A 72 -10.15 5.90 -2.22
N GLU A 73 -10.07 4.86 -3.07
CA GLU A 73 -11.08 3.82 -3.16
C GLU A 73 -11.28 3.09 -1.83
N GLU A 74 -10.20 2.74 -1.15
CA GLU A 74 -10.27 2.05 0.14
C GLU A 74 -10.85 2.94 1.25
N LEU A 75 -10.51 4.23 1.26
CA LEU A 75 -11.08 5.20 2.20
C LEU A 75 -12.56 5.48 1.90
N LYS A 76 -12.98 5.56 0.63
CA LYS A 76 -14.39 5.70 0.22
C LYS A 76 -15.22 4.48 0.62
N LYS A 77 -14.62 3.29 0.70
CA LYS A 77 -15.23 2.07 1.25
C LYS A 77 -15.24 2.03 2.78
N GLU A 78 -14.86 3.12 3.45
CA GLU A 78 -14.76 3.25 4.91
C GLU A 78 -13.81 2.24 5.58
N LYS A 79 -12.83 1.70 4.84
CA LYS A 79 -11.85 0.77 5.41
C LYS A 79 -10.93 1.50 6.39
N LYS A 80 -10.63 0.83 7.50
CA LYS A 80 -9.80 1.35 8.59
C LYS A 80 -8.31 1.22 8.24
N VAL A 81 -7.85 2.06 7.33
CA VAL A 81 -6.42 2.15 7.00
C VAL A 81 -5.68 2.78 8.17
N SER A 82 -4.69 2.07 8.73
CA SER A 82 -3.95 2.60 9.88
C SER A 82 -3.14 3.85 9.51
N LYS A 83 -3.06 4.82 10.44
CA LYS A 83 -2.21 6.03 10.28
C LYS A 83 -0.76 5.69 9.93
N LEU A 84 -0.24 4.59 10.46
CA LEU A 84 1.10 4.10 10.16
C LEU A 84 1.24 3.68 8.70
N LEU A 85 0.25 2.96 8.16
CA LEU A 85 0.23 2.53 6.77
C LEU A 85 0.13 3.73 5.83
N LEU A 86 -0.83 4.64 6.07
CA LEU A 86 -1.00 5.86 5.29
C LEU A 86 0.30 6.66 5.23
N ARG A 87 0.91 6.98 6.37
CA ARG A 87 2.18 7.72 6.43
C ARG A 87 3.28 7.07 5.59
N LYS A 88 3.35 5.73 5.58
CA LYS A 88 4.33 5.00 4.77
C LYS A 88 4.00 5.04 3.28
N SER A 89 2.74 4.83 2.91
CA SER A 89 2.28 4.87 1.52
C SER A 89 2.49 6.24 0.88
N LEU A 90 2.23 7.31 1.64
CA LEU A 90 2.31 8.70 1.17
C LEU A 90 3.73 9.25 1.05
N THR A 91 4.76 8.49 1.42
CA THR A 91 6.15 8.97 1.52
C THR A 91 6.67 9.64 0.25
N TYR A 92 6.33 9.10 -0.93
CA TYR A 92 6.77 9.63 -2.24
C TYR A 92 5.62 10.14 -3.12
N ILE A 93 4.40 10.18 -2.56
CA ILE A 93 3.24 10.71 -3.28
C ILE A 93 3.38 12.24 -3.38
N PRO A 94 3.16 12.83 -4.58
CA PRO A 94 3.17 14.29 -4.76
C PRO A 94 2.20 15.00 -3.82
N GLU A 95 2.53 16.23 -3.43
CA GLU A 95 1.78 16.98 -2.42
C GLU A 95 0.30 17.18 -2.78
N LYS A 96 0.00 17.44 -4.06
CA LYS A 96 -1.39 17.54 -4.57
C LYS A 96 -2.21 16.29 -4.23
N ASN A 97 -1.68 15.10 -4.56
CA ASN A 97 -2.33 13.82 -4.32
C ASN A 97 -2.39 13.47 -2.82
N ARG A 98 -1.37 13.90 -2.05
CA ARG A 98 -1.36 13.71 -0.60
C ARG A 98 -2.49 14.52 0.06
N ALA A 99 -2.63 15.79 -0.29
CA ALA A 99 -3.67 16.67 0.26
C ALA A 99 -5.08 16.11 0.00
N GLU A 100 -5.30 15.54 -1.18
CA GLU A 100 -6.55 14.85 -1.52
C GLU A 100 -6.80 13.64 -0.62
N ILE A 101 -5.80 12.80 -0.33
CA ILE A 101 -5.97 11.67 0.58
C ILE A 101 -6.21 12.14 2.01
N GLU A 102 -5.50 13.17 2.46
CA GLU A 102 -5.62 13.72 3.81
C GLU A 102 -6.99 14.35 4.07
N SER A 103 -7.73 14.80 3.05
CA SER A 103 -9.11 15.28 3.25
C SER A 103 -10.12 14.17 3.61
N PHE A 104 -9.74 12.89 3.52
CA PHE A 104 -10.59 11.74 3.85
C PHE A 104 -10.27 11.12 5.23
N VAL A 105 -9.24 11.58 5.96
CA VAL A 105 -8.70 10.91 7.16
C VAL A 105 -8.57 11.87 8.34
#